data_AF-A0A533ZPF4-F1
#
_entry.id   AF-A0A533ZPF4-F1
#
_cell.length_a   1.000
_cell.length_b   1.000
_cell.length_c   1.000
_cell.angle_alpha   90.00
_cell.angle_beta   90.00
_cell.angle_gamma   90.00
#
_symmetry.space_group_name_H-M   'P 1'
#
loop_
_entity.id
_entity.type
_entity.pdbx_description
1 polymer ?
#
loop_
_entity_poly.entity_id
_entity_poly.type
_entity_poly.pdbx_seq_one_letter_code
_entity_poly.pdbx_strand_id
1 'polypeptide(L)'
;MVHGGEKLTFPPWKFDVYGPLALLDLLSRKGKLCILSAVDMETFWEILSQLLPDEEARRAGVFFTESNVRQVFGEVYDQLLRLSIGQKMVLPKVRQGIPRVLGDESKRGDTYGFRYVEIRRGAHFPGMPAGRTAYLFDQMRLEAAPWFLTLVPAS
;
A
#
# COMPACT_ATOMS: atom_id res chain seq x y z
N MET A 1 -17.31 -16.41 9.86
CA MET A 1 -15.95 -16.60 10.43
C MET A 1 -16.09 -16.60 11.95
N VAL A 2 -15.46 -17.52 12.67
CA VAL A 2 -15.51 -17.60 14.14
C VAL A 2 -14.13 -17.22 14.65
N HIS A 3 -14.05 -16.25 15.57
CA HIS A 3 -12.80 -15.86 16.22
C HIS A 3 -13.00 -16.05 17.74
N GLY A 4 -12.14 -16.85 18.36
CA GLY A 4 -12.23 -17.13 19.80
C GLY A 4 -13.53 -17.82 20.26
N GLY A 5 -14.23 -18.53 19.37
CA GLY A 5 -15.51 -19.18 19.68
C GLY A 5 -16.75 -18.29 19.47
N GLU A 6 -16.57 -17.00 19.17
CA GLU A 6 -17.66 -16.08 18.86
C GLU A 6 -17.87 -15.90 17.35
N LYS A 7 -19.13 -15.87 16.93
CA LYS A 7 -19.53 -15.67 15.55
C LYS A 7 -19.40 -14.17 15.23
N LEU A 8 -18.35 -13.79 14.51
CA LEU A 8 -18.15 -12.41 14.08
C LEU A 8 -19.35 -11.98 13.22
N THR A 9 -20.09 -10.97 13.67
CA THR A 9 -21.25 -10.37 12.98
C THR A 9 -20.86 -9.34 11.93
N PHE A 10 -19.56 -9.14 11.73
CA PHE A 10 -19.11 -8.23 10.71
C PHE A 10 -19.50 -8.75 9.32
N PRO A 11 -19.98 -7.87 8.44
CA PRO A 11 -20.25 -8.26 7.08
C PRO A 11 -18.98 -8.82 6.42
N PRO A 12 -19.11 -9.83 5.53
CA PRO A 12 -17.96 -10.48 4.89
C PRO A 12 -16.98 -9.48 4.24
N TRP A 13 -17.52 -8.41 3.63
CA TRP A 13 -16.74 -7.35 2.98
C TRP A 13 -15.80 -6.58 3.92
N LYS A 14 -16.01 -6.62 5.24
CA LYS A 14 -15.15 -5.92 6.19
C LYS A 14 -13.76 -6.56 6.29
N PHE A 15 -13.65 -7.84 5.94
CA PHE A 15 -12.39 -8.58 5.95
C PHE A 15 -11.80 -8.75 4.55
N ASP A 16 -12.57 -8.41 3.53
CA ASP A 16 -12.05 -8.30 2.18
C ASP A 16 -11.10 -7.10 2.15
N VAL A 17 -9.80 -7.35 1.93
CA VAL A 17 -8.79 -6.29 1.81
C VAL A 17 -8.93 -5.59 0.46
N TYR A 18 -10.10 -4.98 0.23
CA TYR A 18 -10.45 -4.24 -0.97
C TYR A 18 -10.01 -2.78 -0.89
N GLY A 19 -9.86 -2.21 0.31
CA GLY A 19 -9.57 -0.79 0.50
C GLY A 19 -8.34 -0.32 -0.28
N PRO A 20 -7.15 -0.94 -0.10
CA PRO A 20 -5.95 -0.59 -0.83
C PRO A 20 -6.07 -0.75 -2.35
N LEU A 21 -6.71 -1.83 -2.83
CA LEU A 21 -6.92 -2.07 -4.26
C LEU A 21 -7.91 -1.07 -4.87
N ALA A 22 -9.02 -0.79 -4.20
CA ALA A 22 -9.99 0.22 -4.60
C ALA A 22 -9.39 1.64 -4.61
N LEU A 23 -8.49 1.94 -3.66
CA LEU A 23 -7.74 3.19 -3.65
C LEU A 23 -6.85 3.29 -4.90
N LEU A 24 -6.09 2.25 -5.23
CA LEU A 24 -5.25 2.24 -6.44
C LEU A 24 -6.11 2.37 -7.73
N ASP A 25 -7.28 1.74 -7.77
CA ASP A 25 -8.23 1.88 -8.88
C ASP A 25 -8.70 3.33 -9.00
N LEU A 26 -9.09 3.97 -7.90
CA LEU A 26 -9.48 5.38 -7.89
C LEU A 26 -8.34 6.30 -8.37
N LEU A 27 -7.13 6.09 -7.86
CA LEU A 27 -5.95 6.90 -8.20
C LEU A 27 -5.60 6.78 -9.69
N SER A 28 -5.68 5.58 -10.26
CA SER A 28 -5.38 5.36 -11.68
C SER A 28 -6.42 5.95 -12.63
N ARG A 29 -7.65 6.25 -12.18
CA ARG A 29 -8.70 6.86 -13.03
C ARG A 29 -8.57 8.36 -13.19
N LYS A 30 -8.23 9.04 -12.09
CA LYS A 30 -8.32 10.50 -11.98
C LYS A 30 -6.96 11.16 -11.86
N GLY A 31 -5.93 10.40 -11.50
CA GLY A 31 -4.58 10.90 -11.30
C GLY A 31 -3.81 11.08 -12.59
N LYS A 32 -3.03 12.17 -12.65
CA LYS A 32 -1.84 12.25 -13.51
C LYS A 32 -0.54 12.09 -12.72
N LEU A 33 -0.62 12.39 -11.42
CA LEU A 33 0.38 12.15 -10.39
C LEU A 33 -0.39 11.95 -9.08
N CYS A 34 -0.11 10.87 -8.36
CA CYS A 34 -0.78 10.55 -7.10
C CYS A 34 0.26 10.49 -5.98
N ILE A 35 -0.04 11.13 -4.86
CA ILE A 35 0.84 11.19 -3.69
C ILE A 35 0.09 10.65 -2.49
N LEU A 36 0.65 9.62 -1.86
CA LEU A 36 0.20 9.08 -0.58
C LEU A 36 1.28 9.36 0.45
N SER A 37 1.03 10.33 1.34
CA SER A 37 2.11 10.89 2.15
C SER A 37 2.30 10.27 3.51
N ALA A 38 1.26 9.69 4.12
CA ALA A 38 1.30 9.16 5.48
C ALA A 38 0.67 7.77 5.51
N VAL A 39 1.28 6.82 4.81
CA VAL A 39 0.79 5.44 4.73
C VAL A 39 1.40 4.65 5.88
N ASP A 40 0.56 4.12 6.75
CA ASP A 40 1.01 3.21 7.81
C ASP A 40 1.60 1.91 7.23
N MET A 41 2.28 1.13 8.06
CA MET A 41 3.02 -0.04 7.60
C MET A 41 2.13 -1.14 7.01
N GLU A 42 0.98 -1.43 7.63
CA GLU A 42 0.08 -2.49 7.18
C GLU A 42 -0.55 -2.12 5.83
N THR A 43 -1.08 -0.90 5.72
CA THR A 43 -1.62 -0.38 4.47
C THR A 43 -0.56 -0.31 3.39
N PHE A 44 0.69 0.04 3.73
CA PHE A 44 1.79 0.10 2.77
C PHE A 44 2.08 -1.27 2.14
N TRP A 45 2.14 -2.33 2.95
CA TRP A 45 2.37 -3.68 2.44
C TRP A 45 1.23 -4.14 1.53
N GLU A 46 -0.02 -3.86 1.92
CA GLU A 46 -1.17 -4.16 1.07
C GLU A 46 -1.12 -3.40 -0.26
N ILE A 47 -0.75 -2.12 -0.27
CA ILE A 47 -0.56 -1.36 -1.52
C ILE A 47 0.58 -1.96 -2.36
N LEU A 48 1.74 -2.21 -1.74
CA LEU A 48 2.93 -2.71 -2.44
C LEU A 48 2.66 -4.06 -3.10
N SER A 49 1.95 -4.96 -2.42
CA SER A 49 1.60 -6.27 -2.95
C SER A 49 0.79 -6.24 -4.26
N GLN A 50 0.01 -5.17 -4.48
CA GLN A 50 -0.74 -4.96 -5.72
C GLN A 50 0.14 -4.39 -6.85
N LEU A 51 1.20 -3.68 -6.49
CA LEU A 51 2.10 -2.98 -7.41
C LEU A 51 3.25 -3.86 -7.91
N LEU A 52 3.62 -4.89 -7.15
CA LEU A 52 4.66 -5.84 -7.55
C LEU A 52 4.21 -6.68 -8.76
N PRO A 53 5.12 -7.00 -9.68
CA PRO A 53 4.77 -7.70 -10.92
C PRO A 53 4.33 -9.15 -10.72
N ASP A 54 4.70 -9.76 -9.59
CA ASP A 54 4.28 -11.12 -9.24
C ASP A 54 2.84 -11.12 -8.76
N GLU A 55 1.95 -11.85 -9.44
CA GLU A 55 0.54 -11.94 -9.05
C GLU A 55 0.37 -12.67 -7.72
N GLU A 56 1.30 -13.57 -7.39
CA GLU A 56 1.36 -14.27 -6.10
C GLU A 56 1.72 -13.32 -4.95
N ALA A 57 2.18 -12.11 -5.24
CA ALA A 57 2.44 -11.11 -4.21
C ALA A 57 1.16 -10.74 -3.44
N ARG A 58 -0.04 -10.89 -4.04
CA ARG A 58 -1.32 -10.74 -3.34
C ARG A 58 -2.17 -12.02 -3.38
N ARG A 59 -1.79 -13.00 -2.57
CA ARG A 59 -2.65 -14.17 -2.31
C ARG A 59 -3.92 -13.80 -1.54
N ALA A 60 -5.08 -14.23 -2.03
CA ALA A 60 -6.34 -14.01 -1.34
C ALA A 60 -6.33 -14.59 0.09
N GLY A 61 -6.92 -13.87 1.04
CA GLY A 61 -7.04 -14.31 2.44
C GLY A 61 -5.74 -14.30 3.26
N VAL A 62 -4.63 -13.82 2.70
CA VAL A 62 -3.37 -13.62 3.43
C VAL A 62 -3.27 -12.17 3.90
N PHE A 63 -2.97 -12.00 5.19
CA PHE A 63 -2.58 -10.73 5.80
C PHE A 63 -1.06 -10.66 5.90
N PHE A 64 -0.49 -9.49 5.67
CA PHE A 64 0.95 -9.29 5.86
C PHE A 64 1.31 -9.21 7.34
N THR A 65 2.28 -10.02 7.74
CA THR A 65 2.91 -10.03 9.06
C THR A 65 4.41 -9.83 8.87
N GLU A 66 5.11 -9.42 9.92
CA GLU A 66 6.58 -9.32 9.89
C GLU A 66 7.26 -10.63 9.44
N SER A 67 6.63 -11.78 9.75
CA SER A 67 7.14 -13.11 9.41
C SER A 67 6.95 -13.51 7.95
N ASN A 68 5.89 -13.04 7.26
CA ASN A 68 5.62 -13.44 5.88
C ASN A 68 5.99 -12.38 4.84
N VAL A 69 6.01 -11.10 5.23
CA VAL A 69 6.18 -9.98 4.29
C VAL A 69 7.51 -10.05 3.54
N ARG A 70 8.57 -10.49 4.24
CA ARG A 70 9.89 -10.70 3.64
C ARG A 70 9.88 -11.81 2.61
N GLN A 71 9.13 -12.88 2.84
CA GLN A 71 9.05 -14.01 1.92
C GLN A 71 8.28 -13.63 0.65
N VAL A 72 7.25 -12.78 0.78
CA VAL A 72 6.43 -12.33 -0.35
C VAL A 72 7.15 -11.28 -1.19
N PHE A 73 7.81 -10.31 -0.56
CA PHE A 73 8.41 -9.17 -1.29
C PHE A 73 9.90 -9.36 -1.60
N GLY A 74 10.56 -10.34 -1.00
CA GLY A 74 11.93 -10.73 -1.31
C GLY A 74 12.92 -9.57 -1.28
N GLU A 75 13.66 -9.38 -2.37
CA GLU A 75 14.68 -8.34 -2.48
C GLU A 75 14.11 -6.92 -2.31
N VAL A 76 12.88 -6.67 -2.76
CA VAL A 76 12.24 -5.35 -2.60
C VAL A 76 12.08 -5.00 -1.13
N TYR A 77 11.72 -5.97 -0.28
CA TYR A 77 11.65 -5.78 1.17
C TYR A 77 13.02 -5.45 1.76
N ASP A 78 14.05 -6.22 1.40
CA ASP A 78 15.40 -6.01 1.90
C ASP A 78 15.97 -4.64 1.47
N GLN A 79 15.63 -4.15 0.28
CA GLN A 79 15.98 -2.81 -0.19
C GLN A 79 15.22 -1.72 0.57
N LEU A 80 13.91 -1.89 0.76
CA LEU A 80 13.07 -0.93 1.48
C LEU A 80 13.51 -0.74 2.93
N LEU A 81 13.87 -1.82 3.63
CA LEU A 81 14.33 -1.74 5.02
C LEU A 81 15.72 -1.09 5.17
N ARG A 82 16.53 -1.06 4.11
CA ARG A 82 17.83 -0.35 4.12
C ARG A 82 17.69 1.15 3.92
N LEU A 83 16.51 1.64 3.52
CA LEU A 83 16.28 3.06 3.35
C LEU A 83 16.35 3.79 4.69
N SER A 84 17.26 4.75 4.77
CA SER A 84 17.24 5.75 5.83
C SER A 84 16.05 6.68 5.67
N ILE A 85 15.61 7.35 6.75
CA ILE A 85 14.52 8.34 6.68
C ILE A 85 14.86 9.41 5.62
N GLY A 86 13.90 9.71 4.75
CA GLY A 86 14.03 10.64 3.63
C GLY A 86 14.59 10.00 2.35
N GLN A 87 15.22 8.82 2.43
CA GLN A 87 15.68 8.10 1.24
C GLN A 87 14.52 7.49 0.48
N LYS A 88 14.75 7.31 -0.82
CA LYS A 88 13.76 6.85 -1.77
C LYS A 88 14.32 5.77 -2.66
N MET A 89 13.43 4.91 -3.15
CA MET A 89 13.71 3.96 -4.21
C MET A 89 12.58 3.99 -5.24
N VAL A 90 12.93 3.76 -6.49
CA VAL A 90 11.95 3.55 -7.57
C VAL A 90 11.76 2.05 -7.72
N LEU A 91 10.51 1.59 -7.80
CA LEU A 91 10.27 0.18 -8.09
C LEU A 91 10.75 -0.13 -9.51
N PRO A 92 11.66 -1.11 -9.69
CA PRO A 92 12.25 -1.39 -11.00
C PRO A 92 11.25 -1.98 -11.99
N LYS A 93 10.23 -2.68 -11.49
CA LYS A 93 9.14 -3.26 -12.27
C LYS A 93 7.83 -3.04 -11.51
N VAL A 94 6.79 -2.69 -12.24
CA VAL A 94 5.46 -2.43 -11.69
C VAL A 94 4.42 -3.20 -12.49
N ARG A 95 3.46 -3.82 -11.80
CA ARG A 95 2.37 -4.56 -12.41
C ARG A 95 1.52 -3.66 -13.32
N GLN A 96 1.20 -4.17 -14.51
CA GLN A 96 0.38 -3.46 -15.50
C GLN A 96 -1.04 -4.03 -15.66
N GLY A 97 -1.31 -5.19 -15.07
CA GLY A 97 -2.58 -5.91 -15.16
C GLY A 97 -3.35 -5.94 -13.83
N ILE A 98 -3.37 -4.83 -13.09
CA ILE A 98 -4.11 -4.74 -11.83
C ILE A 98 -5.61 -4.67 -12.17
N PRO A 99 -6.47 -5.51 -11.57
CA PRO A 99 -7.90 -5.53 -11.91
C PRO A 99 -8.62 -4.26 -11.45
N ARG A 100 -9.50 -3.73 -12.30
CA ARG A 100 -10.48 -2.71 -11.89
C ARG A 100 -11.48 -3.36 -10.93
N VAL A 101 -11.77 -2.69 -9.82
CA VAL A 101 -12.72 -3.17 -8.79
C VAL A 101 -13.88 -2.22 -8.56
N LEU A 102 -13.81 -1.00 -9.10
CA LEU A 102 -14.85 0.01 -9.03
C LEU A 102 -15.62 0.14 -10.35
N GLY A 103 -16.89 0.56 -10.26
CA GLY A 103 -17.70 0.92 -11.43
C GLY A 103 -17.98 -0.21 -12.42
N ASP A 104 -18.38 0.15 -13.64
CA ASP A 104 -18.72 -0.83 -14.68
C ASP A 104 -17.49 -1.48 -15.32
N GLU A 105 -16.31 -0.86 -15.26
CA GLU A 105 -15.05 -1.47 -15.73
C GLU A 105 -14.71 -2.75 -14.95
N SER A 106 -15.06 -2.81 -13.66
CA SER A 106 -14.95 -4.03 -12.84
C SER A 106 -15.78 -5.18 -13.42
N LYS A 107 -17.01 -4.91 -13.85
CA LYS A 107 -17.89 -5.92 -14.47
C LYS A 107 -17.38 -6.39 -15.83
N ARG A 108 -16.65 -5.54 -16.55
CA ARG A 108 -16.01 -5.90 -17.84
C ARG A 108 -14.70 -6.67 -17.66
N GLY A 109 -14.15 -6.71 -16.45
CA GLY A 109 -12.84 -7.32 -16.19
C GLY A 109 -11.68 -6.48 -16.72
N ASP A 110 -11.86 -5.17 -16.85
CA ASP A 110 -10.80 -4.27 -17.33
C ASP A 110 -9.65 -4.23 -16.31
N THR A 111 -8.44 -3.95 -16.78
CA THR A 111 -7.25 -3.83 -15.93
C THR A 111 -6.57 -2.47 -16.10
N TYR A 112 -5.65 -2.15 -15.19
CA TYR A 112 -4.83 -0.94 -15.24
C TYR A 112 -3.43 -1.16 -14.68
N GLY A 113 -2.57 -0.16 -14.89
CA GLY A 113 -1.19 -0.19 -14.42
C GLY A 113 -0.68 1.18 -14.01
N PHE A 114 0.52 1.19 -13.44
CA PHE A 114 1.28 2.39 -13.16
C PHE A 114 2.59 2.34 -13.93
N ARG A 115 2.95 3.42 -14.62
CA ARG A 115 4.23 3.53 -15.34
C ARG A 115 5.39 3.88 -14.43
N TYR A 116 5.11 4.45 -13.25
CA TYR A 116 6.14 4.84 -12.28
C TYR A 116 5.60 4.71 -10.86
N VAL A 117 6.43 4.14 -9.98
CA VAL A 117 6.20 4.07 -8.54
C VAL A 117 7.51 4.40 -7.82
N GLU A 118 7.50 5.47 -7.02
CA GLU A 118 8.58 5.81 -6.10
C GLU A 118 8.09 5.64 -4.67
N ILE A 119 8.92 5.01 -3.84
CA ILE A 119 8.67 4.79 -2.43
C ILE A 119 9.74 5.55 -1.66
N ARG A 120 9.34 6.27 -0.62
CA ARG A 120 10.22 6.98 0.30
C ARG A 120 9.94 6.56 1.74
N ARG A 121 11.01 6.36 2.51
CA ARG A 121 10.93 6.08 3.93
C ARG A 121 10.68 7.38 4.69
N GLY A 122 9.54 7.50 5.36
CA GLY A 122 9.17 8.70 6.10
C GLY A 122 8.52 9.78 5.23
N ALA A 123 7.42 10.33 5.73
CA ALA A 123 6.73 11.51 5.22
C ALA A 123 7.50 12.82 5.51
N HIS A 124 8.80 12.88 5.21
CA HIS A 124 9.58 14.06 5.53
C HIS A 124 9.48 15.11 4.42
N PHE A 125 8.60 16.08 4.63
CA PHE A 125 8.64 17.35 3.93
C PHE A 125 9.28 18.39 4.85
N PRO A 126 10.39 19.04 4.46
CA PRO A 126 10.95 20.13 5.24
C PRO A 126 9.87 21.17 5.57
N GLY A 127 9.61 21.40 6.87
CA GLY A 127 8.60 22.34 7.35
C GLY A 127 7.17 21.79 7.54
N MET A 128 6.91 20.49 7.29
CA MET A 128 5.62 19.87 7.63
C MET A 128 5.78 18.73 8.66
N PRO A 129 4.97 18.71 9.74
CA PRO A 129 4.96 17.61 10.68
C PRO A 129 4.45 16.33 10.00
N ALA A 130 5.07 15.19 10.31
CA ALA A 130 4.78 13.90 9.69
C ALA A 130 3.36 13.35 10.01
N GLY A 131 2.63 13.97 10.94
CA GLY A 131 1.25 13.65 11.29
C GLY A 131 0.70 14.53 12.43
N ARG A 132 -0.64 14.58 12.58
CA ARG A 132 -1.31 15.35 13.64
C ARG A 132 -1.12 14.74 15.04
N THR A 133 -0.93 13.43 15.13
CA THR A 133 -0.67 12.70 16.39
C THR A 133 0.74 12.96 16.91
N ALA A 134 1.75 12.93 16.03
CA ALA A 134 3.12 13.31 16.34
C ALA A 134 3.26 14.79 16.79
N TYR A 135 2.34 15.66 16.37
CA TYR A 135 2.29 17.06 16.82
C TYR A 135 1.67 17.22 18.23
N LEU A 136 0.77 16.33 18.63
CA LEU A 136 0.01 16.47 19.89
C LEU A 136 0.66 15.74 21.07
N PHE A 137 1.51 14.75 20.82
CA PHE A 137 2.12 13.93 21.86
C PHE A 137 3.64 13.82 21.68
N ASP A 138 4.37 14.82 22.20
CA ASP A 138 5.84 14.90 22.21
C ASP A 138 6.54 13.68 22.88
N GLN A 139 5.77 12.87 23.61
CA GLN A 139 6.23 11.64 24.26
C GLN A 139 6.03 10.35 23.43
N MET A 140 5.38 10.39 22.26
CA MET A 140 5.19 9.21 21.40
C MET A 140 6.46 8.92 20.59
N ARG A 141 7.45 8.30 21.25
CA ARG A 141 8.73 7.85 20.71
C ARG A 141 8.67 6.69 19.69
N LEU A 142 7.49 6.17 19.35
CA LEU A 142 7.34 4.82 18.75
C LEU A 142 6.40 4.73 17.54
N GLU A 143 6.01 5.84 16.90
CA GLU A 143 5.40 5.71 15.57
C GLU A 143 6.49 5.49 14.52
N ALA A 144 6.54 4.28 13.95
CA ALA A 144 7.40 4.00 12.81
C ALA A 144 7.11 5.02 11.70
N ALA A 145 8.16 5.65 11.16
CA ALA A 145 8.01 6.69 10.15
C ALA A 145 7.13 6.19 8.99
N PRO A 146 6.00 6.86 8.69
CA PRO A 146 5.05 6.36 7.69
C PRO A 146 5.69 6.35 6.31
N TRP A 147 5.19 5.48 5.44
CA TRP A 147 5.65 5.37 4.06
C TRP A 147 5.03 6.44 3.18
N PHE A 148 5.81 6.86 2.20
CA PHE A 148 5.43 7.85 1.21
C PHE A 148 5.50 7.22 -0.18
N LEU A 149 4.40 7.27 -0.94
CA LEU A 149 4.33 6.75 -2.29
C LEU A 149 4.02 7.85 -3.30
N THR A 150 4.75 7.85 -4.40
CA THR A 150 4.42 8.60 -5.61
C THR A 150 4.08 7.61 -6.71
N LEU A 151 2.86 7.71 -7.25
CA LEU A 151 2.34 6.82 -8.28
C LEU A 151 2.00 7.63 -9.53
N VAL A 152 2.40 7.14 -10.70
CA VAL A 152 2.02 7.73 -11.99
C VAL A 152 1.28 6.68 -12.79
N PRO A 153 -0.04 6.86 -13.03
CA PRO A 153 -0.84 5.93 -13.83
C PRO A 153 -0.28 5.79 -15.24
N ALA A 154 -0.47 4.61 -15.84
CA ALA A 154 -0.01 4.34 -17.20
C ALA A 154 -0.85 5.04 -18.29
N SER A 155 -2.07 5.48 -17.95
CA SER A 155 -3.09 6.04 -18.85
C SER A 155 -3.84 7.19 -18.18
#